data_AF-A0A1S9UT48-F1
#
_entry.id   AF-A0A1S9UT48-F1
#
_cell.length_a   1.000
_cell.length_b   1.000
_cell.length_c   1.000
_cell.angle_alpha   90.00
_cell.angle_beta   90.00
_cell.angle_gamma   90.00
#
_symmetry.space_group_name_H-M   'P 1'
#
loop_
_entity.id
_entity.type
_entity.pdbx_description
1 polymer ?
#
loop_
_entity_poly.entity_id
_entity_poly.type
_entity_poly.pdbx_seq_one_letter_code
_entity_poly.pdbx_strand_id
1 'polypeptide(L)'
;MEIAVERVFTNEILAEAAKIFNVKVEEKPLGDFENYIFKAKDKNDEDYVLRLTHSSHRSKKEVEAELDFLRYVAEHGAKVAGPLNSISQNLVEEIEAEDGTFFFASLFTYAKGEQVKGDESPYWGDAYFEAWGKAIGQLHRLTLNYPITDYRDTWEEDESAIVNELEDEKVKEIAAILIDEIKALPIERETFGLMHGDIHPGNFHYDGKELTIFDFDDAAYNYFIHDLAMVLYYSVLFTPWTLEKKTEFARKQLQVLRKGYEYEHRLADSWYGSLPLFLRLRDIGLYGTLQKKFKGKDMPDHFRELAEQLYERIIKKEAIVNI
;
A
#
# COMPACT_ATOMS: atom_id res chain seq x y z
N MET A 1 9.02 6.95 -11.70
CA MET A 1 10.25 7.27 -10.96
C MET A 1 10.52 8.77 -11.04
N GLU A 2 11.26 9.34 -10.08
CA GLU A 2 11.75 10.72 -10.20
C GLU A 2 12.90 10.82 -11.21
N ILE A 3 12.95 11.92 -11.98
CA ILE A 3 13.97 12.11 -13.03
C ILE A 3 15.40 12.06 -12.46
N ALA A 4 15.60 12.50 -11.21
CA ALA A 4 16.90 12.44 -10.55
C ALA A 4 17.35 10.98 -10.35
N VAL A 5 16.44 10.12 -9.92
CA VAL A 5 16.69 8.69 -9.69
C VAL A 5 16.89 7.94 -11.01
N GLU A 6 16.12 8.27 -12.05
CA GLU A 6 16.29 7.69 -13.40
C GLU A 6 17.67 7.95 -14.01
N ARG A 7 18.30 9.08 -13.68
CA ARG A 7 19.63 9.45 -14.21
C ARG A 7 20.76 8.63 -13.62
N VAL A 8 20.58 8.11 -12.40
CA VAL A 8 21.63 7.41 -11.66
C VAL A 8 21.41 5.90 -11.62
N PHE A 9 20.22 5.43 -12.02
CA PHE A 9 19.94 4.01 -12.20
C PHE A 9 20.61 3.46 -13.47
N THR A 10 21.33 2.35 -13.35
CA THR A 10 22.05 1.72 -14.46
C THR A 10 21.84 0.21 -14.51
N ASN A 11 22.12 -0.40 -15.67
CA ASN A 11 22.09 -1.85 -15.83
C ASN A 11 23.18 -2.53 -14.98
N GLU A 12 24.27 -1.83 -14.69
CA GLU A 12 25.33 -2.27 -13.78
C GLU A 12 24.80 -2.42 -12.35
N ILE A 13 24.03 -1.45 -11.84
CA ILE A 13 23.37 -1.53 -10.51
C ILE A 13 22.40 -2.72 -10.48
N LEU A 14 21.58 -2.88 -11.51
CA LEU A 14 20.65 -4.01 -11.60
C LEU A 14 21.39 -5.36 -11.63
N ALA A 15 22.47 -5.47 -12.41
CA ALA A 15 23.27 -6.67 -12.49
C ALA A 15 24.02 -6.98 -11.18
N GLU A 16 24.44 -5.95 -10.45
CA GLU A 16 25.04 -6.08 -9.13
C GLU A 16 24.02 -6.60 -8.12
N ALA A 17 22.84 -5.97 -8.04
CA ALA A 17 21.74 -6.44 -7.18
C ALA A 17 21.37 -7.90 -7.47
N ALA A 18 21.25 -8.28 -8.74
CA ALA A 18 20.95 -9.66 -9.12
C ALA A 18 22.02 -10.66 -8.64
N LYS A 19 23.31 -10.27 -8.71
CA LYS A 19 24.42 -11.10 -8.20
C LYS A 19 24.38 -11.26 -6.68
N ILE A 20 24.09 -10.19 -5.94
CA ILE A 20 24.03 -10.20 -4.47
C ILE A 20 23.02 -11.24 -3.94
N PHE A 21 21.93 -11.45 -4.68
CA PHE A 21 20.88 -12.42 -4.34
C PHE A 21 20.98 -13.75 -5.13
N ASN A 22 22.01 -13.92 -5.98
CA ASN A 22 22.19 -15.10 -6.83
C ASN A 22 20.98 -15.41 -7.73
N VAL A 23 20.39 -14.37 -8.33
CA VAL A 23 19.25 -14.47 -9.25
C VAL A 23 19.60 -13.90 -10.63
N LYS A 24 18.82 -14.27 -11.63
CA LYS A 24 18.78 -13.60 -12.94
C LYS A 24 17.55 -12.72 -12.99
N VAL A 25 17.66 -11.56 -13.62
CA VAL A 25 16.57 -10.58 -13.72
C VAL A 25 16.19 -10.34 -15.17
N GLU A 26 14.90 -10.13 -15.40
CA GLU A 26 14.41 -9.61 -16.67
C GLU A 26 14.73 -8.11 -16.73
N GLU A 27 15.25 -7.62 -17.86
CA GLU A 27 15.64 -6.20 -18.00
C GLU A 27 14.43 -5.24 -17.93
N LYS A 28 13.24 -5.73 -18.29
CA LYS A 28 12.03 -4.92 -18.25
C LYS A 28 11.47 -4.90 -16.82
N PRO A 29 11.29 -3.72 -16.21
CA PRO A 29 10.68 -3.62 -14.89
C PRO A 29 9.19 -4.03 -14.94
N LEU A 30 8.73 -4.66 -13.87
CA LEU A 30 7.31 -4.87 -13.56
C LEU A 30 6.63 -3.57 -13.15
N GLY A 31 7.38 -2.68 -12.49
CA GLY A 31 6.94 -1.36 -12.05
C GLY A 31 8.14 -0.48 -11.72
N ASP A 32 7.97 0.83 -11.90
CA ASP A 32 9.00 1.85 -11.73
C ASP A 32 8.42 3.13 -11.09
N PHE A 33 7.36 3.00 -10.29
CA PHE A 33 6.68 4.16 -9.74
C PHE A 33 7.50 4.82 -8.62
N GLU A 34 7.57 4.18 -7.46
CA GLU A 34 8.39 4.58 -6.29
C GLU A 34 9.67 3.75 -6.17
N ASN A 35 9.57 2.48 -6.55
CA ASN A 35 10.67 1.51 -6.57
C ASN A 35 10.86 0.95 -7.97
N TYR A 36 12.08 0.54 -8.30
CA TYR A 36 12.28 -0.32 -9.46
C TYR A 36 12.03 -1.77 -9.06
N ILE A 37 11.05 -2.40 -9.72
CA ILE A 37 10.61 -3.77 -9.44
C ILE A 37 10.92 -4.62 -10.66
N PHE A 38 11.66 -5.71 -10.47
CA PHE A 38 12.03 -6.63 -11.55
C PHE A 38 11.58 -8.04 -11.24
N LYS A 39 11.14 -8.76 -12.28
CA LYS A 39 10.98 -10.20 -12.19
C LYS A 39 12.36 -10.85 -12.13
N ALA A 40 12.57 -11.71 -11.14
CA ALA A 40 13.80 -12.43 -10.93
C ALA A 40 13.57 -13.94 -10.95
N LYS A 41 14.59 -14.71 -11.31
CA LYS A 41 14.60 -16.17 -11.35
C LYS A 41 15.86 -16.73 -10.73
N ASP A 42 15.73 -17.74 -9.88
CA ASP A 42 16.91 -18.44 -9.35
C ASP A 42 17.48 -19.46 -10.36
N LYS A 43 18.46 -20.26 -9.91
CA LYS A 43 19.06 -21.33 -10.71
C LYS A 43 18.10 -22.48 -11.05
N ASN A 44 16.99 -22.61 -10.32
CA ASN A 44 15.97 -23.64 -10.51
C ASN A 44 14.77 -23.13 -11.33
N ASP A 45 14.85 -21.90 -11.87
CA ASP A 45 13.79 -21.23 -12.61
C ASP A 45 12.56 -20.86 -11.78
N GLU A 46 12.70 -20.81 -10.45
CA GLU A 46 11.65 -20.31 -9.55
C GLU A 46 11.56 -18.78 -9.62
N ASP A 47 10.33 -18.25 -9.62
CA ASP A 47 10.07 -16.82 -9.75
C ASP A 47 10.23 -16.09 -8.40
N TYR A 48 10.81 -14.90 -8.47
CA TYR A 48 11.04 -13.96 -7.37
C TYR A 48 10.79 -12.53 -7.84
N VAL A 49 10.78 -11.59 -6.90
CA VAL A 49 10.72 -10.16 -7.18
C VAL A 49 11.95 -9.49 -6.58
N LEU A 50 12.74 -8.81 -7.41
CA LEU A 50 13.85 -7.95 -6.96
C LEU A 50 13.35 -6.51 -6.91
N ARG A 51 13.52 -5.85 -5.76
CA ARG A 51 13.22 -4.43 -5.57
C ARG A 51 14.49 -3.63 -5.38
N LEU A 52 14.57 -2.48 -6.01
CA LEU A 52 15.59 -1.45 -5.79
C LEU A 52 14.90 -0.15 -5.37
N THR A 53 15.12 0.24 -4.12
CA THR A 53 14.59 1.46 -3.51
C THR A 53 15.69 2.50 -3.45
N HIS A 54 15.46 3.71 -3.96
CA HIS A 54 16.47 4.75 -3.92
C HIS A 54 16.48 5.51 -2.58
N SER A 55 17.66 5.95 -2.15
CA SER A 55 17.88 6.67 -0.88
C SER A 55 17.17 8.02 -0.73
N SER A 56 16.64 8.58 -1.83
CA SER A 56 15.76 9.76 -1.78
C SER A 56 14.32 9.45 -1.37
N HIS A 57 13.91 8.17 -1.46
CA HIS A 57 12.56 7.72 -1.14
C HIS A 57 12.50 7.16 0.29
N ARG A 58 13.38 6.21 0.62
CA ARG A 58 13.51 5.61 1.96
C ARG A 58 14.96 5.55 2.35
N SER A 59 15.27 5.67 3.63
CA SER A 59 16.58 5.30 4.18
C SER A 59 16.69 3.79 4.34
N LYS A 60 17.93 3.27 4.45
CA LYS A 60 18.19 1.84 4.67
C LYS A 60 17.38 1.29 5.87
N LYS A 61 17.33 2.05 6.96
CA LYS A 61 16.69 1.63 8.21
C LYS A 61 15.17 1.52 8.08
N GLU A 62 14.54 2.38 7.27
CA GLU A 62 13.12 2.29 6.97
C GLU A 62 12.80 1.04 6.13
N VAL A 63 13.67 0.71 5.16
CA VAL A 63 13.56 -0.53 4.38
C VAL A 63 13.81 -1.75 5.26
N GLU A 64 14.81 -1.72 6.14
CA GLU A 64 15.07 -2.81 7.10
C GLU A 64 13.87 -3.03 8.03
N ALA A 65 13.26 -1.96 8.54
CA ALA A 65 12.10 -2.05 9.41
C ALA A 65 10.85 -2.62 8.73
N GLU A 66 10.62 -2.27 7.45
CA GLU A 66 9.59 -2.91 6.63
C GLU A 66 9.84 -4.41 6.50
N LEU A 67 11.05 -4.80 6.13
CA LEU A 67 11.38 -6.19 5.83
C LEU A 67 11.45 -7.05 7.08
N ASP A 68 11.84 -6.47 8.22
CA ASP A 68 11.75 -7.12 9.53
C ASP A 68 10.29 -7.42 9.91
N PHE A 69 9.38 -6.46 9.68
CA PHE A 69 7.95 -6.67 9.89
C PHE A 69 7.39 -7.73 8.95
N LEU A 70 7.74 -7.66 7.66
CA LEU A 70 7.29 -8.58 6.63
C LEU A 70 7.77 -10.02 6.90
N ARG A 71 9.04 -10.18 7.29
CA ARG A 71 9.59 -11.47 7.74
C ARG A 71 8.84 -11.98 8.97
N TYR A 72 8.62 -11.12 9.97
CA TYR A 72 7.89 -11.50 11.17
C TYR A 72 6.48 -12.04 10.84
N VAL A 73 5.67 -11.31 10.06
CA VAL A 73 4.31 -11.77 9.75
C VAL A 73 4.32 -13.04 8.90
N ALA A 74 5.27 -13.19 7.97
CA ALA A 74 5.44 -14.41 7.18
C ALA A 74 5.77 -15.63 8.05
N GLU A 75 6.73 -15.50 8.98
CA GLU A 75 7.12 -16.56 9.92
C GLU A 75 5.99 -16.95 10.87
N HIS A 76 5.07 -16.02 11.16
CA HIS A 76 3.87 -16.26 11.96
C HIS A 76 2.63 -16.65 11.14
N GLY A 77 2.84 -17.01 9.87
CA GLY A 77 1.85 -17.67 9.02
C GLY A 77 0.97 -16.75 8.18
N ALA A 78 1.22 -15.44 8.14
CA ALA A 78 0.57 -14.56 7.18
C ALA A 78 0.95 -14.95 5.75
N LYS A 79 -0.02 -14.88 4.85
CA LYS A 79 0.21 -15.08 3.41
C LYS A 79 0.69 -13.78 2.79
N VAL A 80 2.00 -13.59 2.83
CA VAL A 80 2.68 -12.43 2.25
C VAL A 80 3.82 -12.89 1.34
N ALA A 81 4.24 -12.04 0.41
CA ALA A 81 5.49 -12.20 -0.32
C ALA A 81 6.66 -11.88 0.62
N GLY A 82 7.14 -12.88 1.35
CA GLY A 82 8.19 -12.69 2.36
C GLY A 82 9.54 -12.29 1.76
N PRO A 83 10.36 -11.52 2.49
CA PRO A 83 11.67 -11.13 2.03
C PRO A 83 12.67 -12.30 2.19
N LEU A 84 13.72 -12.28 1.39
CA LEU A 84 14.75 -13.30 1.31
C LEU A 84 16.11 -12.69 1.58
N ASN A 85 16.96 -13.46 2.24
CA ASN A 85 18.32 -13.04 2.54
C ASN A 85 19.21 -13.04 1.29
N SER A 86 20.12 -12.08 1.22
CA SER A 86 21.25 -12.07 0.30
C SER A 86 22.23 -13.22 0.59
N ILE A 87 23.24 -13.39 -0.28
CA ILE A 87 24.36 -14.31 -0.02
C ILE A 87 25.04 -13.97 1.32
N SER A 88 25.11 -12.69 1.68
CA SER A 88 25.71 -12.18 2.93
C SER A 88 24.78 -12.30 4.15
N GLN A 89 23.60 -12.89 4.00
CA GLN A 89 22.59 -13.05 5.06
C GLN A 89 21.93 -11.74 5.53
N ASN A 90 21.86 -10.73 4.67
CA ASN A 90 21.14 -9.48 4.93
C ASN A 90 19.81 -9.45 4.17
N LEU A 91 18.79 -8.79 4.73
CA LEU A 91 17.52 -8.52 4.02
C LEU A 91 17.62 -7.32 3.06
N VAL A 92 18.52 -6.38 3.37
CA VAL A 92 18.75 -5.15 2.59
C VAL A 92 20.24 -5.03 2.31
N GLU A 93 20.58 -4.80 1.05
CA GLU A 93 21.94 -4.60 0.59
C GLU A 93 22.06 -3.22 -0.08
N GLU A 94 23.18 -2.54 0.14
CA GLU A 94 23.40 -1.17 -0.33
C GLU A 94 24.28 -1.19 -1.58
N ILE A 95 23.85 -0.49 -2.62
CA ILE A 95 24.61 -0.30 -3.86
C ILE A 95 24.75 1.20 -4.10
N GLU A 96 25.99 1.68 -4.10
CA GLU A 96 26.30 3.10 -4.32
C GLU A 96 26.11 3.47 -5.80
N ALA A 97 25.43 4.59 -6.05
CA ALA A 97 25.28 5.17 -7.37
C ALA A 97 26.41 6.18 -7.66
N GLU A 98 26.59 6.56 -8.93
CA GLU A 98 27.71 7.42 -9.34
C GLU A 98 27.76 8.80 -8.67
N ASP A 99 26.63 9.31 -8.20
CA ASP A 99 26.53 10.60 -7.51
C ASP A 99 26.67 10.50 -5.97
N GLY A 100 26.97 9.30 -5.45
CA GLY A 100 27.14 9.03 -4.02
C GLY A 100 25.83 8.77 -3.27
N THR A 101 24.70 8.72 -3.97
CA THR A 101 23.44 8.20 -3.43
C THR A 101 23.44 6.67 -3.41
N PHE A 102 22.41 6.06 -2.81
CA PHE A 102 22.33 4.60 -2.68
C PHE A 102 21.03 4.04 -3.25
N PHE A 103 21.12 2.82 -3.80
CA PHE A 103 20.00 1.92 -4.00
C PHE A 103 20.04 0.81 -2.95
N PHE A 104 18.90 0.58 -2.32
CA PHE A 104 18.66 -0.50 -1.37
C PHE A 104 18.02 -1.67 -2.10
N ALA A 105 18.75 -2.78 -2.20
CA ALA A 105 18.34 -3.98 -2.90
C ALA A 105 17.73 -5.01 -1.94
N SER A 106 16.59 -5.56 -2.32
CA SER A 106 15.86 -6.58 -1.56
C SER A 106 15.18 -7.59 -2.49
N LEU A 107 15.11 -8.86 -2.07
CA LEU A 107 14.47 -9.94 -2.82
C LEU A 107 13.25 -10.48 -2.07
N PHE A 108 12.18 -10.77 -2.78
CA PHE A 108 10.93 -11.30 -2.24
C PHE A 108 10.51 -12.57 -2.97
N THR A 109 9.81 -13.47 -2.26
CA THR A 109 9.11 -14.59 -2.90
C THR A 109 8.03 -14.08 -3.86
N TYR A 110 7.84 -14.73 -5.00
CA TYR A 110 6.77 -14.33 -5.91
C TYR A 110 5.38 -14.73 -5.36
N ALA A 111 4.43 -13.80 -5.43
CA ALA A 111 3.08 -13.99 -4.89
C ALA A 111 2.30 -15.03 -5.70
N LYS A 112 1.66 -15.99 -5.01
CA LYS A 112 0.86 -17.04 -5.64
C LYS A 112 -0.51 -16.52 -6.07
N GLY A 113 -1.00 -17.07 -7.18
CA GLY A 113 -2.29 -16.68 -7.75
C GLY A 113 -2.14 -15.57 -8.78
N GLU A 114 -3.21 -14.80 -8.98
CA GLU A 114 -3.25 -13.71 -9.94
C GLU A 114 -4.04 -12.51 -9.42
N GLN A 115 -3.83 -11.36 -10.05
CA GLN A 115 -4.62 -10.17 -9.78
C GLN A 115 -6.07 -10.37 -10.26
N VAL A 116 -7.04 -10.11 -9.37
CA VAL A 116 -8.47 -10.12 -9.72
C VAL A 116 -8.84 -8.79 -10.39
N LYS A 117 -9.05 -8.82 -11.70
CA LYS A 117 -9.33 -7.63 -12.53
C LYS A 117 -10.80 -7.24 -12.54
N GLY A 118 -11.31 -6.85 -11.38
CA GLY A 118 -12.70 -6.37 -11.25
C GLY A 118 -13.73 -7.46 -11.53
N ASP A 119 -14.96 -7.04 -11.85
CA ASP A 119 -16.13 -7.89 -12.03
C ASP A 119 -16.11 -8.80 -13.27
N GLU A 120 -15.15 -8.60 -14.17
CA GLU A 120 -14.86 -9.52 -15.28
C GLU A 120 -14.18 -10.82 -14.82
N SER A 121 -13.53 -10.82 -13.66
CA SER A 121 -12.88 -12.00 -13.12
C SER A 121 -13.89 -12.97 -12.52
N PRO A 122 -13.78 -14.30 -12.79
CA PRO A 122 -14.64 -15.30 -12.15
C PRO A 122 -14.42 -15.40 -10.63
N TYR A 123 -13.32 -14.83 -10.12
CA TYR A 123 -13.02 -14.78 -8.70
C TYR A 123 -13.62 -13.56 -8.00
N TRP A 124 -14.13 -12.57 -8.73
CA TRP A 124 -14.75 -11.39 -8.13
C TRP A 124 -16.09 -11.74 -7.50
N GLY A 125 -16.15 -11.66 -6.18
CA GLY A 125 -17.37 -11.96 -5.42
C GLY A 125 -17.08 -12.17 -3.95
N ASP A 126 -18.10 -12.61 -3.22
CA ASP A 126 -18.10 -12.61 -1.76
C ASP A 126 -16.91 -13.41 -1.16
N ALA A 127 -16.53 -14.54 -1.76
CA ALA A 127 -15.38 -15.33 -1.29
C ALA A 127 -14.05 -14.57 -1.34
N TYR A 128 -13.85 -13.74 -2.37
CA TYR A 128 -12.66 -12.91 -2.52
C TYR A 128 -12.60 -11.80 -1.46
N PHE A 129 -13.71 -11.11 -1.22
CA PHE A 129 -13.78 -10.07 -0.18
C PHE A 129 -13.68 -10.63 1.24
N GLU A 130 -14.23 -11.81 1.48
CA GLU A 130 -14.07 -12.50 2.77
C GLU A 130 -12.61 -12.92 3.00
N ALA A 131 -11.94 -13.48 1.97
CA ALA A 131 -10.52 -13.80 2.03
C ALA A 131 -9.66 -12.54 2.26
N TRP A 132 -10.02 -11.42 1.62
CA TRP A 132 -9.33 -10.15 1.79
C TRP A 132 -9.45 -9.62 3.21
N GLY A 133 -10.66 -9.62 3.77
CA GLY A 133 -10.90 -9.25 5.16
C GLY A 133 -10.10 -10.12 6.11
N LYS A 134 -10.10 -11.43 5.90
CA LYS A 134 -9.33 -12.39 6.71
C LYS A 134 -7.83 -12.08 6.66
N ALA A 135 -7.27 -11.78 5.49
CA ALA A 135 -5.85 -11.46 5.35
C ALA A 135 -5.48 -10.17 6.12
N ILE A 136 -6.30 -9.11 6.02
CA ILE A 136 -6.11 -7.87 6.81
C ILE A 136 -6.22 -8.17 8.31
N GLY A 137 -7.25 -8.90 8.73
CA GLY A 137 -7.45 -9.27 10.13
C GLY A 137 -6.26 -10.07 10.68
N GLN A 138 -5.67 -10.95 9.87
CA GLN A 138 -4.47 -11.69 10.25
C GLN A 138 -3.27 -10.76 10.47
N LEU A 139 -3.03 -9.80 9.56
CA LEU A 139 -1.95 -8.82 9.71
C LEU A 139 -2.13 -7.99 10.99
N HIS A 140 -3.32 -7.46 11.24
CA HIS A 140 -3.59 -6.69 12.45
C HIS A 140 -3.45 -7.54 13.71
N ARG A 141 -3.95 -8.77 13.74
CA ARG A 141 -3.74 -9.67 14.88
C ARG A 141 -2.26 -9.90 15.17
N LEU A 142 -1.44 -10.08 14.13
CA LEU A 142 0.00 -10.32 14.28
C LEU A 142 0.74 -9.06 14.74
N THR A 143 0.35 -7.89 14.24
CA THR A 143 0.95 -6.60 14.62
C THR A 143 0.80 -6.30 16.11
N LEU A 144 -0.25 -6.80 16.75
CA LEU A 144 -0.44 -6.64 18.21
C LEU A 144 0.74 -7.17 19.03
N ASN A 145 1.51 -8.12 18.52
CA ASN A 145 2.67 -8.70 19.21
C ASN A 145 4.01 -8.37 18.52
N TYR A 146 3.99 -7.56 17.47
CA TYR A 146 5.20 -7.08 16.82
C TYR A 146 5.85 -5.96 17.66
N PRO A 147 7.18 -5.98 17.86
CA PRO A 147 7.88 -4.89 18.54
C PRO A 147 7.70 -3.56 17.79
N ILE A 148 7.55 -2.47 18.55
CA ILE A 148 7.49 -1.12 17.96
C ILE A 148 8.86 -0.76 17.37
N THR A 149 8.86 -0.14 16.20
CA THR A 149 10.04 0.41 15.51
C THR A 149 9.82 1.90 15.27
N ASP A 150 10.89 2.69 15.40
CA ASP A 150 10.86 4.15 15.15
C ASP A 150 11.12 4.49 13.66
N TYR A 151 11.25 3.47 12.80
CA TYR A 151 11.63 3.62 11.39
C TYR A 151 10.48 3.34 10.43
N ARG A 152 9.23 3.43 10.91
CA ARG A 152 8.04 3.47 10.05
C ARG A 152 7.20 4.64 10.53
N ASP A 153 6.74 5.44 9.57
CA ASP A 153 6.01 6.66 9.83
C ASP A 153 4.64 6.37 10.47
N THR A 154 4.09 7.38 11.12
CA THR A 154 2.67 7.38 11.49
C THR A 154 1.84 7.95 10.35
N TRP A 155 0.58 7.55 10.29
CA TRP A 155 -0.38 8.09 9.33
C TRP A 155 -0.47 9.63 9.36
N GLU A 156 -0.28 10.25 10.52
CA GLU A 156 -0.32 11.69 10.65
C GLU A 156 0.87 12.35 9.95
N GLU A 157 2.06 11.76 10.05
CA GLU A 157 3.27 12.25 9.39
C GLU A 157 3.13 12.16 7.87
N ASP A 158 2.69 11.00 7.37
CA ASP A 158 2.48 10.76 5.94
C ASP A 158 1.44 11.73 5.35
N GLU A 159 0.27 11.82 5.98
CA GLU A 159 -0.83 12.66 5.47
C GLU A 159 -0.49 14.14 5.61
N SER A 160 0.21 14.55 6.68
CA SER A 160 0.67 15.93 6.84
C SER A 160 1.70 16.31 5.80
N ALA A 161 2.64 15.42 5.46
CA ALA A 161 3.62 15.67 4.41
C ALA A 161 2.94 15.92 3.06
N ILE A 162 1.96 15.08 2.70
CA ILE A 162 1.18 15.24 1.47
C ILE A 162 0.40 16.57 1.48
N VAL A 163 -0.32 16.87 2.57
CA VAL A 163 -1.15 18.07 2.67
C VAL A 163 -0.31 19.35 2.64
N ASN A 164 0.87 19.36 3.27
CA ASN A 164 1.75 20.52 3.30
C ASN A 164 2.31 20.89 1.91
N GLU A 165 2.47 19.90 1.02
CA GLU A 165 2.93 20.11 -0.36
C GLU A 165 1.85 20.63 -1.32
N LEU A 166 0.58 20.58 -0.93
CA LEU A 166 -0.52 21.08 -1.75
C LEU A 166 -0.40 22.59 -2.00
N GLU A 167 -0.98 23.08 -3.09
CA GLU A 167 -1.05 24.52 -3.40
C GLU A 167 -2.44 25.11 -3.13
N ASP A 168 -3.50 24.28 -3.12
CA ASP A 168 -4.86 24.72 -2.85
C ASP A 168 -5.10 24.86 -1.33
N GLU A 169 -5.13 26.10 -0.86
CA GLU A 169 -5.35 26.45 0.55
C GLU A 169 -6.71 25.98 1.10
N LYS A 170 -7.75 25.89 0.25
CA LYS A 170 -9.07 25.41 0.69
C LYS A 170 -9.04 23.91 0.92
N VAL A 171 -8.34 23.16 0.07
CA VAL A 171 -8.13 21.72 0.28
C VAL A 171 -7.32 21.50 1.56
N LYS A 172 -6.27 22.29 1.81
CA LYS A 172 -5.48 22.21 3.05
C LYS A 172 -6.33 22.44 4.30
N GLU A 173 -7.18 23.47 4.30
CA GLU A 173 -8.07 23.75 5.44
C GLU A 173 -9.00 22.57 5.72
N ILE A 174 -9.60 21.99 4.67
CA ILE A 174 -10.49 20.83 4.80
C ILE A 174 -9.72 19.61 5.31
N ALA A 175 -8.51 19.38 4.80
CA ALA A 175 -7.65 18.28 5.20
C ALA A 175 -7.22 18.41 6.67
N ALA A 176 -6.80 19.60 7.11
CA ALA A 176 -6.42 19.85 8.50
C ALA A 176 -7.57 19.56 9.47
N ILE A 177 -8.79 19.99 9.14
CA ILE A 177 -9.99 19.70 9.95
C ILE A 177 -10.24 18.18 10.01
N LEU A 178 -10.13 17.48 8.88
CA LEU A 178 -10.34 16.03 8.85
C LEU A 178 -9.27 15.28 9.67
N ILE A 179 -8.00 15.69 9.55
CA ILE A 179 -6.90 15.12 10.32
C ILE A 179 -7.18 15.32 11.81
N ASP A 180 -7.61 16.50 12.24
CA ASP A 180 -8.00 16.77 13.63
C ASP A 180 -9.19 15.90 14.10
N GLU A 181 -10.20 15.67 13.23
CA GLU A 181 -11.31 14.74 13.50
C GLU A 181 -10.80 13.30 13.74
N ILE A 182 -9.85 12.83 12.93
CA ILE A 182 -9.26 11.49 13.04
C ILE A 182 -8.34 11.39 14.27
N LYS A 183 -7.58 12.43 14.60
CA LYS A 183 -6.74 12.51 15.81
C LYS A 183 -7.53 12.45 17.10
N ALA A 184 -8.82 12.82 17.07
CA ALA A 184 -9.70 12.70 18.21
C ALA A 184 -10.17 11.26 18.49
N LEU A 185 -9.92 10.31 17.59
CA LEU A 185 -10.20 8.90 17.81
C LEU A 185 -9.24 8.30 18.86
N PRO A 186 -9.68 7.31 19.67
CA PRO A 186 -8.82 6.71 20.67
C PRO A 186 -7.77 5.81 20.01
N ILE A 187 -6.50 6.02 20.37
CA ILE A 187 -5.39 5.12 20.05
C ILE A 187 -5.32 4.05 21.13
N GLU A 188 -5.70 2.83 20.77
CA GLU A 188 -5.67 1.65 21.63
C GLU A 188 -4.91 0.53 20.91
N ARG A 189 -4.34 -0.41 21.66
CA ARG A 189 -3.56 -1.51 21.10
C ARG A 189 -4.36 -2.31 20.07
N GLU A 190 -5.65 -2.52 20.34
CA GLU A 190 -6.54 -3.32 19.50
C GLU A 190 -7.05 -2.57 18.26
N THR A 191 -6.79 -1.27 18.15
CA THR A 191 -7.36 -0.39 17.11
C THR A 191 -6.31 0.32 16.27
N PHE A 192 -5.06 0.35 16.75
CA PHE A 192 -3.96 1.10 16.15
C PHE A 192 -2.66 0.29 16.21
N GLY A 193 -1.91 0.29 15.11
CA GLY A 193 -0.63 -0.41 15.01
C GLY A 193 -0.05 -0.34 13.61
N LEU A 194 1.06 -1.03 13.38
CA LEU A 194 1.67 -1.12 12.05
C LEU A 194 0.75 -1.96 11.14
N MET A 195 0.27 -1.37 10.06
CA MET A 195 -0.64 -1.99 9.08
C MET A 195 -0.04 -1.90 7.67
N HIS A 196 -0.77 -2.35 6.64
CA HIS A 196 -0.24 -2.33 5.27
C HIS A 196 -0.19 -0.91 4.67
N GLY A 197 -1.18 -0.06 4.94
CA GLY A 197 -1.17 1.34 4.47
C GLY A 197 -1.79 1.54 3.08
N ASP A 198 -1.46 0.68 2.12
CA ASP A 198 -2.02 0.76 0.75
C ASP A 198 -2.54 -0.58 0.20
N ILE A 199 -3.45 -1.25 0.92
CA ILE A 199 -3.97 -2.55 0.47
C ILE A 199 -5.04 -2.40 -0.62
N HIS A 200 -4.69 -2.76 -1.86
CA HIS A 200 -5.58 -2.72 -3.03
C HIS A 200 -5.24 -3.85 -4.03
N PRO A 201 -6.07 -4.12 -5.07
CA PRO A 201 -5.88 -5.29 -5.95
C PRO A 201 -4.57 -5.30 -6.76
N GLY A 202 -3.78 -4.23 -6.70
CA GLY A 202 -2.43 -4.18 -7.29
C GLY A 202 -1.37 -4.81 -6.39
N ASN A 203 -1.63 -4.88 -5.07
CA ASN A 203 -0.66 -5.22 -4.01
C ASN A 203 -0.94 -6.61 -3.39
N PHE A 204 -1.69 -7.46 -4.10
CA PHE A 204 -1.81 -8.87 -3.75
C PHE A 204 -2.24 -9.72 -4.94
N HIS A 205 -1.97 -11.01 -4.86
CA HIS A 205 -2.52 -12.02 -5.75
C HIS A 205 -3.54 -12.89 -5.00
N TYR A 206 -4.50 -13.45 -5.74
CA TYR A 206 -5.49 -14.38 -5.22
C TYR A 206 -5.41 -15.71 -5.95
N ASP A 207 -5.36 -16.82 -5.21
CA ASP A 207 -5.25 -18.17 -5.77
C ASP A 207 -6.60 -18.93 -5.83
N GLY A 208 -7.70 -18.23 -5.57
CA GLY A 208 -9.04 -18.82 -5.44
C GLY A 208 -9.41 -19.22 -4.01
N LYS A 209 -8.49 -19.10 -3.05
CA LYS A 209 -8.73 -19.42 -1.63
C LYS A 209 -8.18 -18.36 -0.68
N GLU A 210 -6.93 -17.95 -0.85
CA GLU A 210 -6.24 -17.00 0.02
C GLU A 210 -5.53 -15.92 -0.80
N LEU A 211 -5.35 -14.75 -0.19
CA LEU A 211 -4.54 -13.68 -0.77
C LEU A 211 -3.08 -13.90 -0.42
N THR A 212 -2.16 -13.56 -1.32
CA THR A 212 -0.75 -13.34 -1.01
C THR A 212 -0.46 -11.85 -1.16
N ILE A 213 -0.30 -11.15 -0.04
CA ILE A 213 -0.10 -9.69 0.00
C ILE A 213 1.38 -9.35 -0.21
N PHE A 214 1.66 -8.26 -0.91
CA PHE A 214 3.00 -7.75 -1.19
C PHE A 214 2.99 -6.23 -1.23
N ASP A 215 4.17 -5.62 -1.35
CA ASP A 215 4.36 -4.17 -1.40
C ASP A 215 3.99 -3.43 -0.10
N PHE A 216 4.82 -3.65 0.93
CA PHE A 216 4.66 -3.04 2.25
C PHE A 216 5.42 -1.70 2.37
N ASP A 217 5.78 -1.06 1.26
CA ASP A 217 6.59 0.16 1.25
C ASP A 217 5.89 1.33 1.97
N ASP A 218 4.55 1.31 2.01
CA ASP A 218 3.68 2.27 2.72
C ASP A 218 3.16 1.77 4.08
N ALA A 219 3.70 0.67 4.61
CA ALA A 219 3.32 0.18 5.93
C ALA A 219 3.59 1.24 7.01
N ALA A 220 2.53 1.72 7.66
CA ALA A 220 2.62 2.81 8.63
C ALA A 220 1.85 2.48 9.90
N TYR A 221 2.17 3.18 10.99
CA TYR A 221 1.38 3.13 12.21
C TYR A 221 0.08 3.91 12.02
N ASN A 222 -1.04 3.19 12.00
CA ASN A 222 -2.35 3.78 11.71
C ASN A 222 -3.48 3.01 12.41
N TYR A 223 -4.69 3.57 12.35
CA TYR A 223 -5.91 2.92 12.76
C TYR A 223 -6.25 1.78 11.80
N PHE A 224 -6.43 0.58 12.35
CA PHE A 224 -6.74 -0.64 11.58
C PHE A 224 -7.97 -0.55 10.69
N ILE A 225 -8.92 0.33 11.02
CA ILE A 225 -10.09 0.55 10.18
C ILE A 225 -9.72 1.14 8.81
N HIS A 226 -8.56 1.78 8.67
CA HIS A 226 -8.12 2.40 7.42
C HIS A 226 -7.82 1.35 6.35
N ASP A 227 -7.11 0.26 6.66
CA ASP A 227 -6.91 -0.86 5.71
C ASP A 227 -8.25 -1.42 5.20
N LEU A 228 -9.29 -1.46 6.04
CA LEU A 228 -10.65 -1.85 5.61
C LEU A 228 -11.32 -0.80 4.73
N ALA A 229 -11.11 0.49 5.02
CA ALA A 229 -11.59 1.58 4.17
C ALA A 229 -10.98 1.52 2.77
N MET A 230 -9.69 1.16 2.65
CA MET A 230 -9.00 1.00 1.37
C MET A 230 -9.66 -0.04 0.46
N VAL A 231 -10.09 -1.18 1.03
CA VAL A 231 -10.84 -2.20 0.28
C VAL A 231 -12.11 -1.60 -0.32
N LEU A 232 -12.93 -0.93 0.49
CA LEU A 232 -14.18 -0.33 0.03
C LEU A 232 -13.93 0.77 -1.02
N TYR A 233 -12.93 1.61 -0.77
CA TYR A 233 -12.55 2.73 -1.62
C TYR A 233 -12.17 2.27 -3.03
N TYR A 234 -11.19 1.37 -3.15
CA TYR A 234 -10.72 0.92 -4.46
C TYR A 234 -11.67 -0.02 -5.19
N SER A 235 -12.58 -0.68 -4.47
CA SER A 235 -13.62 -1.51 -5.10
C SER A 235 -14.65 -0.69 -5.88
N VAL A 236 -14.77 0.61 -5.62
CA VAL A 236 -15.75 1.49 -6.27
C VAL A 236 -15.13 2.67 -7.01
N LEU A 237 -13.85 2.99 -6.77
CA LEU A 237 -13.18 4.18 -7.31
C LEU A 237 -13.34 4.31 -8.83
N PHE A 238 -12.93 3.28 -9.56
CA PHE A 238 -12.92 3.25 -11.03
C PHE A 238 -14.21 2.73 -11.66
N THR A 239 -15.29 2.61 -10.87
CA THR A 239 -16.59 2.19 -11.40
C THR A 239 -17.36 3.40 -11.96
N PRO A 240 -18.04 3.25 -13.10
CA PRO A 240 -18.88 4.32 -13.68
C PRO A 240 -20.24 4.44 -12.96
N TRP A 241 -20.33 3.97 -11.72
CA TRP A 241 -21.58 3.85 -10.99
C TRP A 241 -21.99 5.16 -10.31
N THR A 242 -23.29 5.35 -10.14
CA THR A 242 -23.83 6.43 -9.30
C THR A 242 -23.45 6.24 -7.84
N LEU A 243 -23.46 7.31 -7.04
CA LEU A 243 -23.21 7.23 -5.59
C LEU A 243 -24.12 6.22 -4.89
N GLU A 244 -25.39 6.14 -5.29
CA GLU A 244 -26.35 5.16 -4.75
C GLU A 244 -25.89 3.72 -4.99
N LYS A 245 -25.49 3.39 -6.23
CA LYS A 245 -25.00 2.05 -6.57
C LYS A 245 -23.65 1.74 -5.91
N LYS A 246 -22.72 2.70 -5.85
CA LYS A 246 -21.46 2.53 -5.09
C LYS A 246 -21.75 2.26 -3.62
N THR A 247 -22.71 2.97 -3.03
CA THR A 247 -23.11 2.82 -1.63
C THR A 247 -23.76 1.46 -1.36
N GLU A 248 -24.70 1.02 -2.20
CA GLU A 248 -25.34 -0.30 -2.07
C GLU A 248 -24.30 -1.42 -2.11
N PHE A 249 -23.40 -1.35 -3.10
CA PHE A 249 -22.29 -2.29 -3.23
C PHE A 249 -21.38 -2.26 -2.00
N ALA A 250 -20.88 -1.09 -1.59
CA ALA A 250 -19.95 -0.97 -0.47
C ALA A 250 -20.56 -1.47 0.85
N ARG A 251 -21.85 -1.23 1.11
CA ARG A 251 -22.54 -1.76 2.29
C ARG A 251 -22.62 -3.28 2.28
N LYS A 252 -22.96 -3.88 1.14
CA LYS A 252 -22.95 -5.34 0.98
C LYS A 252 -21.54 -5.88 1.20
N GLN A 253 -20.54 -5.28 0.56
CA GLN A 253 -19.17 -5.78 0.65
C GLN A 253 -18.58 -5.59 2.03
N LEU A 254 -18.93 -4.52 2.75
CA LEU A 254 -18.51 -4.35 4.14
C LEU A 254 -18.98 -5.50 5.03
N GLN A 255 -20.19 -6.03 4.84
CA GLN A 255 -20.67 -7.18 5.62
C GLN A 255 -19.83 -8.43 5.39
N VAL A 256 -19.47 -8.70 4.13
CA VAL A 256 -18.67 -9.86 3.73
C VAL A 256 -17.21 -9.69 4.18
N LEU A 257 -16.64 -8.52 3.94
CA LEU A 257 -15.29 -8.15 4.36
C LEU A 257 -15.14 -8.27 5.88
N ARG A 258 -16.09 -7.71 6.63
CA ARG A 258 -16.13 -7.76 8.09
C ARG A 258 -16.17 -9.20 8.60
N LYS A 259 -16.97 -10.07 7.98
CA LYS A 259 -17.05 -11.49 8.35
C LYS A 259 -15.68 -12.17 8.26
N GLY A 260 -14.92 -11.90 7.20
CA GLY A 260 -13.55 -12.41 7.04
C GLY A 260 -12.60 -11.81 8.06
N TYR A 261 -12.64 -10.49 8.23
CA TYR A 261 -11.79 -9.75 9.17
C TYR A 261 -11.95 -10.22 10.62
N GLU A 262 -13.21 -10.28 11.09
CA GLU A 262 -13.55 -10.69 12.46
C GLU A 262 -13.25 -12.14 12.79
N TYR A 263 -12.90 -12.96 11.79
CA TYR A 263 -12.36 -14.30 12.02
C TYR A 263 -10.97 -14.25 12.67
N GLU A 264 -10.16 -13.23 12.34
CA GLU A 264 -8.78 -13.09 12.83
C GLU A 264 -8.64 -11.95 13.86
N HIS A 265 -9.30 -10.80 13.65
CA HIS A 265 -9.22 -9.66 14.54
C HIS A 265 -10.55 -8.91 14.61
N ARG A 266 -10.94 -8.39 15.78
CA ARG A 266 -12.25 -7.78 15.97
C ARG A 266 -12.14 -6.30 16.36
N LEU A 267 -12.89 -5.46 15.65
CA LEU A 267 -13.11 -4.07 16.01
C LEU A 267 -14.50 -3.90 16.63
N ALA A 268 -14.65 -2.92 17.53
CA ALA A 268 -15.95 -2.53 18.03
C ALA A 268 -16.82 -1.93 16.90
N ASP A 269 -18.14 -2.06 17.00
CA ASP A 269 -19.09 -1.54 15.99
C ASP A 269 -18.89 -0.05 15.69
N SER A 270 -18.47 0.74 16.68
CA SER A 270 -18.19 2.17 16.55
C SER A 270 -17.10 2.49 15.53
N TRP A 271 -16.10 1.61 15.35
CA TRP A 271 -15.04 1.82 14.36
C TRP A 271 -15.56 1.72 12.93
N TYR A 272 -16.53 0.83 12.65
CA TYR A 272 -17.14 0.80 11.33
C TYR A 272 -17.89 2.11 11.02
N GLY A 273 -18.40 2.80 12.05
CA GLY A 273 -18.96 4.15 11.93
C GLY A 273 -17.94 5.25 11.60
N SER A 274 -16.63 5.02 11.79
CA SER A 274 -15.58 5.98 11.42
C SER A 274 -15.08 5.82 9.98
N LEU A 275 -15.51 4.79 9.25
CA LEU A 275 -15.08 4.55 7.86
C LEU A 275 -15.23 5.80 6.95
N PRO A 276 -16.28 6.63 7.04
CA PRO A 276 -16.38 7.85 6.23
C PRO A 276 -15.20 8.82 6.41
N LEU A 277 -14.58 8.87 7.60
CA LEU A 277 -13.40 9.71 7.84
C LEU A 277 -12.21 9.22 7.01
N PHE A 278 -11.95 7.92 7.04
CA PHE A 278 -10.82 7.30 6.33
C PHE A 278 -11.02 7.26 4.82
N LEU A 279 -12.27 7.13 4.34
CA LEU A 279 -12.58 7.28 2.92
C LEU A 279 -12.31 8.70 2.41
N ARG A 280 -12.65 9.73 3.20
CA ARG A 280 -12.34 11.12 2.89
C ARG A 280 -10.83 11.40 2.99
N LEU A 281 -10.15 10.77 3.94
CA LEU A 281 -8.69 10.89 4.07
C LEU A 281 -8.02 10.35 2.82
N ARG A 282 -8.45 9.19 2.32
CA ARG A 282 -7.89 8.63 1.08
C ARG A 282 -8.15 9.48 -0.16
N ASP A 283 -9.29 10.18 -0.24
CA ASP A 283 -9.53 11.16 -1.31
C ASP A 283 -8.45 12.28 -1.28
N ILE A 284 -8.12 12.81 -0.09
CA ILE A 284 -7.09 13.84 0.10
C ILE A 284 -5.70 13.30 -0.25
N GLY A 285 -5.32 12.13 0.30
CA GLY A 285 -4.03 11.50 0.04
C GLY A 285 -3.83 11.25 -1.46
N LEU A 286 -4.81 10.64 -2.13
CA LEU A 286 -4.74 10.38 -3.56
C LEU A 286 -4.71 11.67 -4.39
N TYR A 287 -5.50 12.69 -4.02
CA TYR A 287 -5.45 13.99 -4.68
C TYR A 287 -4.04 14.60 -4.57
N GLY A 288 -3.45 14.62 -3.39
CA GLY A 288 -2.10 15.14 -3.15
C GLY A 288 -1.02 14.37 -3.92
N THR A 289 -1.08 13.04 -3.93
CA THR A 289 -0.16 12.20 -4.73
C THR A 289 -0.24 12.54 -6.22
N LEU A 290 -1.45 12.74 -6.77
CA LEU A 290 -1.62 13.16 -8.16
C LEU A 290 -1.04 14.56 -8.40
N GLN A 291 -1.30 15.53 -7.52
CA GLN A 291 -0.73 16.89 -7.64
C GLN A 291 0.80 16.86 -7.61
N LYS A 292 1.40 16.12 -6.68
CA LYS A 292 2.86 15.95 -6.56
C LYS A 292 3.45 15.32 -7.82
N LYS A 293 2.88 14.19 -8.26
CA LYS A 293 3.36 13.42 -9.43
C LYS A 293 3.42 14.25 -10.70
N PHE A 294 2.42 15.10 -10.92
CA PHE A 294 2.29 15.90 -12.14
C PHE A 294 2.67 17.37 -11.93
N LYS A 295 3.30 17.73 -10.81
CA LYS A 295 3.79 19.09 -10.57
C LYS A 295 4.79 19.50 -11.65
N GLY A 296 4.43 20.53 -12.42
CA GLY A 296 5.23 21.02 -13.54
C GLY A 296 5.29 20.08 -14.76
N LYS A 297 4.37 19.11 -14.86
CA LYS A 297 4.24 18.16 -15.99
C LYS A 297 2.81 18.15 -16.51
N ASP A 298 2.62 17.68 -17.74
CA ASP A 298 1.28 17.43 -18.27
C ASP A 298 0.65 16.22 -17.57
N MET A 299 -0.54 16.42 -16.99
CA MET A 299 -1.35 15.36 -16.41
C MET A 299 -2.24 14.72 -17.50
N PRO A 300 -2.14 13.40 -17.76
CA PRO A 300 -3.03 12.69 -18.69
C PRO A 300 -4.50 12.86 -18.34
N ASP A 301 -5.38 12.83 -19.35
CA ASP A 301 -6.80 13.16 -19.18
C ASP A 301 -7.51 12.30 -18.12
N HIS A 302 -7.26 11.00 -18.09
CA HIS A 302 -7.86 10.11 -17.08
C HIS A 302 -7.44 10.45 -15.63
N PHE A 303 -6.20 10.92 -15.43
CA PHE A 303 -5.76 11.40 -14.11
C PHE A 303 -6.35 12.77 -13.78
N ARG A 304 -6.58 13.63 -14.79
CA ARG A 304 -7.23 14.92 -14.62
C ARG A 304 -8.69 14.74 -14.20
N GLU A 305 -9.43 13.88 -14.90
CA GLU A 305 -10.82 13.54 -14.56
C GLU A 305 -10.92 12.95 -13.15
N LEU A 306 -9.99 12.07 -12.77
CA LEU A 306 -9.91 11.54 -11.41
C LEU A 306 -9.64 12.66 -10.39
N ALA A 307 -8.66 13.53 -10.64
CA ALA A 307 -8.33 14.65 -9.76
C ALA A 307 -9.51 15.62 -9.57
N GLU A 308 -10.27 15.89 -10.64
CA GLU A 308 -11.49 16.71 -10.57
C GLU A 308 -12.57 16.06 -9.71
N GLN A 309 -12.81 14.75 -9.87
CA GLN A 309 -13.77 14.01 -9.06
C GLN A 309 -13.37 13.95 -7.57
N LEU A 310 -12.07 13.78 -7.29
CA LEU A 310 -11.52 13.83 -5.94
C LEU A 310 -11.72 15.22 -5.33
N TYR A 311 -11.34 16.25 -6.07
CA TYR A 311 -11.50 17.64 -5.66
C TYR A 311 -12.94 17.97 -5.30
N GLU A 312 -13.90 17.59 -6.15
CA GLU A 312 -15.32 17.84 -5.88
C GLU A 312 -15.78 17.22 -4.56
N ARG A 313 -15.39 15.97 -4.28
CA ARG A 313 -15.75 15.28 -3.02
C ARG A 313 -15.09 15.94 -1.81
N ILE A 314 -13.81 16.28 -1.93
CA ILE A 314 -13.06 16.99 -0.87
C ILE A 314 -13.77 18.30 -0.52
N ILE A 315 -14.09 19.13 -1.52
CA ILE A 315 -14.75 20.43 -1.31
C ILE A 315 -16.13 20.27 -0.68
N LYS A 316 -16.89 19.24 -1.06
CA LYS A 316 -18.20 18.91 -0.48
C LYS A 316 -18.11 18.23 0.89
N LYS A 317 -16.91 17.81 1.31
CA LYS A 317 -16.65 17.01 2.52
C LYS A 317 -17.42 15.68 2.51
N GLU A 318 -17.58 15.10 1.33
CA GLU A 318 -18.32 13.86 1.12
C GLU A 318 -17.36 12.68 0.94
N ALA A 319 -17.71 11.51 1.46
CA ALA A 319 -17.00 10.27 1.17
C ALA A 319 -17.44 9.72 -0.20
N ILE A 320 -16.60 8.86 -0.79
CA ILE A 320 -16.92 8.20 -2.07
C ILE A 320 -18.17 7.29 -2.01
N VAL A 321 -18.57 6.86 -0.80
CA VAL A 321 -19.78 6.08 -0.50
C VAL A 321 -20.38 6.49 0.84
N ASN A 322 -21.68 6.26 1.03
CA ASN A 322 -22.41 6.58 2.26
C ASN A 322 -22.64 5.32 3.11
N ILE A 323 -21.70 4.95 3.97
CA ILE A 323 -21.73 3.72 4.78
C ILE A 323 -22.15 3.96 6.23
#